data_AF-A0AAV4NLH7-F1
#
_entry.id   AF-A0AAV4NLH7-F1
#
_cell.length_a   1.000
_cell.length_b   1.000
_cell.length_c   1.000
_cell.angle_alpha   90.00
_cell.angle_beta   90.00
_cell.angle_gamma   90.00
#
_symmetry.space_group_name_H-M   'P 1'
#
loop_
_entity.id
_entity.type
_entity.pdbx_description
1 polymer ?
#
loop_
_entity_poly.entity_id
_entity_poly.type
_entity_poly.pdbx_seq_one_letter_code
_entity_poly.pdbx_strand_id
1 'polypeptide(L)'
;MSRVIKRPDYNLYTEEEVHAELCYAECLLLTAVLTFVEDQSLVNFVRGSLRIRTCYHSYKECMHILETRRWGNELRKKHFESGVRMGVGTFNLMLSQLPSRVLKLLEFIGFSGNRQLGLKELDAGFAMKESLRSPLCALILVTFHTLVTYIFGCGDGDIDASEIIVNDMLVRYPEAALFIFLSGRIKQLRGQIDDAISTYQLH
;
A
#
# COMPACT_ATOMS: atom_id res chain seq x y z
N MET A 1 -13.26 -34.30 11.59
CA MET A 1 -12.94 -33.39 12.70
C MET A 1 -12.15 -32.21 12.16
N SER A 2 -12.81 -31.07 11.95
CA SER A 2 -12.15 -29.82 11.54
C SER A 2 -11.23 -29.36 12.67
N ARG A 3 -9.92 -29.38 12.44
CA ARG A 3 -8.94 -28.82 13.36
C ARG A 3 -9.13 -27.30 13.32
N VAL A 4 -9.90 -26.77 14.28
CA VAL A 4 -10.01 -25.32 14.48
C VAL A 4 -8.61 -24.86 14.86
N ILE A 5 -7.90 -24.25 13.92
CA ILE A 5 -6.64 -23.57 14.18
C ILE A 5 -7.02 -22.39 15.08
N LYS A 6 -6.86 -22.55 16.39
CA LYS A 6 -6.95 -21.42 17.32
C LYS A 6 -5.88 -20.42 16.88
N ARG A 7 -6.28 -19.18 16.64
CA ARG A 7 -5.33 -18.08 16.41
C ARG A 7 -4.39 -17.99 17.62
N PRO A 8 -3.09 -17.67 17.40
CA PRO A 8 -2.17 -17.42 18.51
C PRO A 8 -2.70 -16.31 19.41
N ASP A 9 -2.42 -16.39 20.71
CA ASP A 9 -2.60 -15.24 21.58
C ASP A 9 -1.43 -14.28 21.38
N TYR A 10 -1.65 -13.27 20.54
CA TYR A 10 -0.64 -12.27 20.23
C TYR A 10 -0.27 -11.38 21.40
N ASN A 11 -0.93 -11.46 22.56
CA ASN A 11 -0.44 -10.76 23.76
C ASN A 11 0.81 -11.43 24.35
N LEU A 12 1.07 -12.70 24.02
CA LEU A 12 2.25 -13.44 24.46
C LEU A 12 3.50 -13.12 23.63
N TYR A 13 3.33 -12.52 22.45
CA TYR A 13 4.44 -12.16 21.57
C TYR A 13 5.15 -10.93 22.14
N THR A 14 6.46 -10.84 21.95
CA THR A 14 7.21 -9.61 22.12
C THR A 14 6.80 -8.57 21.06
N GLU A 15 7.13 -7.30 21.28
CA GLU A 15 6.85 -6.24 20.30
C GLU A 15 7.65 -6.42 19.01
N GLU A 16 8.83 -7.06 19.09
CA GLU A 16 9.69 -7.39 17.96
C GLU A 16 9.10 -8.52 17.11
N GLU A 17 8.61 -9.58 17.74
CA GLU A 17 7.94 -10.69 17.04
C GLU A 17 6.69 -10.20 16.30
N VAL A 18 5.91 -9.28 16.89
CA VAL A 18 4.77 -8.67 16.18
C VAL A 18 5.23 -7.83 14.99
N HIS A 19 6.28 -7.01 15.15
CA HIS A 19 6.81 -6.27 14.01
C HIS A 19 7.37 -7.19 12.92
N ALA A 20 7.92 -8.35 13.28
CA ALA A 20 8.41 -9.33 12.32
C ALA A 20 7.29 -9.88 11.43
N GLU A 21 6.07 -10.07 11.96
CA GLU A 21 4.89 -10.45 11.15
C GLU A 21 4.58 -9.41 10.06
N LEU A 22 4.65 -8.13 10.41
CA LEU A 22 4.46 -7.04 9.45
C LEU A 22 5.60 -6.98 8.42
N CYS A 23 6.85 -7.05 8.86
CA CYS A 23 8.01 -7.07 7.96
C CYS A 23 7.95 -8.29 7.02
N TYR A 24 7.46 -9.44 7.49
CA TYR A 24 7.25 -10.61 6.65
C TYR A 24 6.20 -10.35 5.56
N ALA A 25 5.07 -9.72 5.90
CA ALA A 25 4.04 -9.33 4.93
C ALA A 25 4.60 -8.40 3.84
N GLU A 26 5.44 -7.43 4.23
CA GLU A 26 6.10 -6.50 3.32
C GLU A 26 7.12 -7.18 2.41
N CYS A 27 7.96 -8.05 2.97
CA CYS A 27 8.90 -8.86 2.21
C CYS A 27 8.18 -9.71 1.18
N LEU A 28 7.05 -10.33 1.53
CA LEU A 28 6.22 -11.08 0.58
C LEU A 28 5.71 -10.18 -0.57
N LEU A 29 5.27 -8.96 -0.26
CA LEU A 29 4.79 -8.01 -1.27
C LEU A 29 5.91 -7.61 -2.23
N LEU A 30 7.04 -7.14 -1.70
CA LEU A 30 8.20 -6.72 -2.49
C LEU A 30 8.73 -7.88 -3.34
N THR A 31 8.82 -9.07 -2.75
CA THR A 31 9.23 -10.27 -3.47
C THR A 31 8.26 -10.62 -4.59
N ALA A 32 6.95 -10.49 -4.37
CA ALA A 32 5.95 -10.72 -5.41
C ALA A 32 6.11 -9.71 -6.56
N VAL A 33 6.29 -8.42 -6.26
CA VAL A 33 6.54 -7.37 -7.25
C VAL A 33 7.79 -7.69 -8.08
N LEU A 34 8.91 -8.01 -7.44
CA LEU A 34 10.15 -8.39 -8.13
C LEU A 34 9.95 -9.62 -9.04
N THR A 35 9.17 -10.61 -8.59
CA THR A 35 8.88 -11.82 -9.37
C THR A 35 8.14 -11.50 -10.68
N PHE A 36 7.27 -10.48 -10.69
CA PHE A 36 6.58 -10.05 -11.91
C PHE A 36 7.45 -9.22 -12.85
N VAL A 37 8.49 -8.57 -12.33
CA VAL A 37 9.43 -7.73 -13.11
C VAL A 37 10.55 -8.54 -13.76
N GLU A 38 10.99 -9.63 -13.12
CA GLU A 38 12.13 -10.44 -13.59
C GLU A 38 11.89 -11.13 -14.94
N ASP A 39 10.79 -11.89 -15.07
CA ASP A 39 10.36 -12.52 -16.33
C ASP A 39 8.87 -12.92 -16.27
N GLN A 40 8.14 -12.74 -17.37
CA GLN A 40 6.69 -12.99 -17.49
C GLN A 40 6.34 -14.47 -17.72
N SER A 41 7.21 -15.40 -17.31
CA SER A 41 6.90 -16.83 -17.39
C SER A 41 5.66 -17.19 -16.57
N LEU A 42 4.86 -18.15 -17.06
CA LEU A 42 3.67 -18.64 -16.35
C LEU A 42 4.01 -19.16 -14.94
N VAL A 43 5.21 -19.72 -14.75
CA VAL A 43 5.71 -20.20 -13.46
C VAL A 43 5.91 -19.04 -12.48
N ASN A 44 6.55 -17.95 -12.93
CA ASN A 44 6.74 -16.76 -12.10
C ASN A 44 5.41 -16.06 -11.81
N PHE A 45 4.49 -16.04 -12.77
CA PHE A 45 3.14 -15.52 -12.55
C PHE A 45 2.38 -16.26 -11.44
N VAL A 46 2.42 -17.60 -11.44
CA VAL A 46 1.79 -18.42 -10.40
C VAL A 46 2.47 -18.20 -9.04
N ARG A 47 3.80 -18.19 -8.99
CA ARG A 47 4.56 -17.94 -7.75
C ARG A 47 4.27 -16.55 -7.17
N GLY A 48 4.29 -15.52 -8.01
CA GLY A 48 3.94 -14.14 -7.62
C GLY A 48 2.51 -14.06 -7.08
N SER A 49 1.55 -14.70 -7.76
CA SER A 49 0.14 -14.72 -7.32
C SER A 49 -0.05 -15.43 -5.97
N LEU A 50 0.64 -16.55 -5.74
CA LEU A 50 0.60 -17.25 -4.44
C LEU A 50 1.18 -16.38 -3.32
N ARG A 51 2.29 -15.67 -3.59
CA ARG A 51 2.90 -14.72 -2.64
C ARG A 51 1.97 -13.55 -2.32
N ILE A 52 1.31 -12.98 -3.32
CA ILE A 52 0.28 -11.94 -3.13
C ILE A 52 -0.82 -12.46 -2.19
N ARG A 53 -1.32 -13.68 -2.41
CA ARG A 53 -2.35 -14.26 -1.55
C ARG A 53 -1.89 -14.42 -0.11
N THR A 54 -0.68 -14.92 0.11
CA THR A 54 -0.11 -15.04 1.46
C THR A 54 0.04 -13.65 2.09
N CYS A 55 0.60 -12.69 1.36
CA CYS A 55 0.77 -11.31 1.80
C CYS A 55 -0.57 -10.68 2.24
N TYR A 56 -1.62 -10.82 1.44
CA TYR A 56 -2.95 -10.32 1.78
C TYR A 56 -3.49 -10.92 3.10
N HIS A 57 -3.29 -12.22 3.31
CA HIS A 57 -3.70 -12.88 4.56
C HIS A 57 -2.84 -12.43 5.75
N SER A 58 -1.53 -12.26 5.56
CA SER A 58 -0.64 -11.73 6.60
C SER A 58 -1.04 -10.32 7.03
N TYR A 59 -1.42 -9.43 6.10
CA TYR A 59 -1.94 -8.11 6.47
C TYR A 59 -3.28 -8.15 7.21
N LYS A 60 -4.20 -9.06 6.84
CA LYS A 60 -5.43 -9.30 7.61
C LYS A 60 -5.13 -9.77 9.03
N GLU A 61 -4.12 -10.62 9.20
CA GLU A 61 -3.68 -11.07 10.52
C GLU A 61 -3.03 -9.92 11.30
N CYS A 62 -2.18 -9.11 10.66
CA CYS A 62 -1.60 -7.93 11.32
C CYS A 62 -2.67 -6.91 11.74
N MET A 63 -3.75 -6.74 10.97
CA MET A 63 -4.91 -5.93 11.36
C MET A 63 -5.59 -6.49 12.60
N HIS A 64 -5.76 -7.81 12.67
CA HIS A 64 -6.28 -8.46 13.86
C HIS A 64 -5.38 -8.26 15.09
N ILE A 65 -4.04 -8.35 14.92
CA ILE A 65 -3.09 -8.06 15.99
C ILE A 65 -3.25 -6.61 16.47
N LEU A 66 -3.31 -5.65 15.54
CA LEU A 66 -3.48 -4.23 15.85
C LEU A 66 -4.72 -3.97 16.72
N GLU A 67 -5.84 -4.61 16.40
CA GLU A 67 -7.14 -4.42 17.07
C GLU A 67 -7.25 -5.13 18.43
N THR A 68 -6.57 -6.28 18.61
CA THR A 68 -6.80 -7.16 19.76
C THR A 68 -5.65 -7.21 20.77
N ARG A 69 -4.43 -6.86 20.35
CA ARG A 69 -3.26 -6.87 21.22
C ARG A 69 -3.27 -5.67 22.17
N ARG A 70 -2.83 -5.89 23.40
CA ARG A 70 -2.49 -4.82 24.36
C ARG A 70 -1.11 -4.28 24.04
N TRP A 71 -1.02 -2.97 23.78
CA TRP A 71 0.21 -2.30 23.44
C TRP A 71 0.84 -1.67 24.68
N GLY A 72 2.13 -1.93 24.91
CA GLY A 72 2.89 -1.33 26.01
C GLY A 72 3.65 -0.07 25.59
N ASN A 73 4.03 0.03 24.31
CA ASN A 73 4.76 1.15 23.75
C ASN A 73 4.01 1.78 22.57
N GLU A 74 3.54 3.03 22.76
CA GLU A 74 2.76 3.76 21.74
C GLU A 74 3.56 4.07 20.48
N LEU A 75 4.87 4.34 20.57
CA LEU A 75 5.70 4.61 19.40
C LEU A 75 5.83 3.36 18.52
N ARG A 76 6.11 2.20 19.13
CA ARG A 76 6.17 0.92 18.41
C ARG A 76 4.81 0.56 17.82
N LYS A 77 3.72 0.75 18.57
CA LYS A 77 2.37 0.59 18.03
C LYS A 77 2.15 1.45 16.80
N LYS A 78 2.51 2.73 16.82
CA LYS A 78 2.34 3.66 15.68
C LYS A 78 3.10 3.19 14.43
N HIS A 79 4.33 2.70 14.59
CA HIS A 79 5.09 2.12 13.48
C HIS A 79 4.44 0.86 12.90
N PHE A 80 3.94 -0.03 13.75
CA PHE A 80 3.19 -1.21 13.32
C PHE A 80 1.90 -0.80 12.61
N GLU A 81 1.10 0.03 13.26
CA GLU A 81 -0.20 0.50 12.79
C GLU A 81 -0.10 1.12 11.40
N SER A 82 0.82 2.07 11.20
CA SER A 82 1.01 2.70 9.88
C SER A 82 1.29 1.70 8.76
N GLY A 83 2.01 0.60 9.04
CA GLY A 83 2.28 -0.42 8.02
C GLY A 83 1.15 -1.38 7.77
N VAL A 84 0.42 -1.74 8.82
CA VAL A 84 -0.83 -2.48 8.66
C VAL A 84 -1.81 -1.69 7.80
N ARG A 85 -2.01 -0.41 8.11
CA ARG A 85 -2.87 0.50 7.34
C ARG A 85 -2.38 0.66 5.90
N MET A 86 -1.08 0.80 5.69
CA MET A 86 -0.48 0.84 4.35
C MET A 86 -0.86 -0.40 3.52
N GLY A 87 -0.63 -1.60 4.04
CA GLY A 87 -0.91 -2.84 3.32
C GLY A 87 -2.40 -3.09 3.11
N VAL A 88 -3.20 -2.98 4.17
CA VAL A 88 -4.67 -3.15 4.11
C VAL A 88 -5.28 -2.13 3.15
N GLY A 89 -4.83 -0.88 3.23
CA GLY A 89 -5.27 0.20 2.36
C GLY A 89 -4.92 -0.07 0.89
N THR A 90 -3.67 -0.45 0.62
CA THR A 90 -3.20 -0.80 -0.73
C THR A 90 -4.02 -1.93 -1.34
N PHE A 91 -4.21 -3.04 -0.61
CA PHE A 91 -4.96 -4.18 -1.12
C PHE A 91 -6.42 -3.83 -1.41
N ASN A 92 -7.09 -3.16 -0.48
CA ASN A 92 -8.47 -2.74 -0.69
C ASN A 92 -8.61 -1.81 -1.90
N LEU A 93 -7.66 -0.87 -2.06
CA LEU A 93 -7.67 0.09 -3.14
C LEU A 93 -7.41 -0.59 -4.50
N MET A 94 -6.38 -1.42 -4.61
CA MET A 94 -6.02 -2.10 -5.86
C MET A 94 -7.07 -3.13 -6.28
N LEU A 95 -7.57 -3.94 -5.35
CA LEU A 95 -8.62 -4.94 -5.65
C LEU A 95 -9.92 -4.28 -6.09
N SER A 96 -10.25 -3.09 -5.56
CA SER A 96 -11.45 -2.35 -5.97
C SER A 96 -11.41 -1.81 -7.41
N GLN A 97 -10.24 -1.82 -8.06
CA GLN A 97 -10.10 -1.43 -9.48
C GLN A 97 -10.37 -2.59 -10.43
N LEU A 98 -10.37 -3.83 -9.93
CA LEU A 98 -10.58 -4.99 -10.77
C LEU A 98 -12.03 -5.01 -11.28
N PRO A 99 -12.27 -5.41 -12.55
CA PRO A 99 -13.61 -5.59 -13.05
C PRO A 99 -14.42 -6.53 -12.13
N SER A 100 -15.70 -6.23 -11.93
CA SER A 100 -16.56 -6.93 -10.97
C SER A 100 -16.56 -8.46 -11.15
N ARG A 101 -16.41 -8.96 -12.38
CA ARG A 101 -16.29 -10.39 -12.67
C ARG A 101 -15.01 -11.00 -12.10
N VAL A 102 -13.87 -10.30 -12.21
CA VAL A 102 -12.58 -10.73 -11.67
C VAL A 102 -12.60 -10.67 -10.15
N LEU A 103 -13.12 -9.56 -9.58
CA LEU A 103 -13.21 -9.40 -8.14
C LEU A 103 -14.06 -10.51 -7.50
N LYS A 104 -15.22 -10.86 -8.06
CA LYS A 104 -16.08 -11.96 -7.59
C LYS A 104 -15.36 -13.32 -7.53
N LEU A 105 -14.46 -13.59 -8.49
CA LEU A 105 -13.65 -14.82 -8.47
C LEU A 105 -12.61 -14.80 -7.35
N LEU A 106 -12.00 -13.63 -7.10
CA LEU A 106 -11.02 -13.47 -6.02
C LEU A 106 -11.69 -13.47 -4.63
N GLU A 107 -12.93 -12.99 -4.53
CA GLU A 107 -13.73 -13.06 -3.31
C GLU A 107 -13.99 -14.50 -2.85
N PHE A 108 -14.19 -15.42 -3.80
CA PHE A 108 -14.34 -16.84 -3.49
C PHE A 108 -13.13 -17.45 -2.77
N ILE A 109 -11.93 -16.93 -3.03
CA ILE A 109 -10.68 -17.37 -2.37
C ILE A 109 -10.24 -16.43 -1.22
N GLY A 110 -11.14 -15.55 -0.78
CA GLY A 110 -11.01 -14.78 0.46
C GLY A 110 -10.42 -13.38 0.32
N PHE A 111 -10.23 -12.86 -0.89
CA PHE A 111 -9.91 -11.45 -1.13
C PHE A 111 -11.16 -10.56 -1.04
N SER A 112 -10.99 -9.28 -0.78
CA SER A 112 -12.07 -8.30 -0.87
C SER A 112 -11.46 -6.94 -1.17
N GLY A 113 -12.15 -6.12 -1.97
CA GLY A 113 -11.71 -4.78 -2.31
C GLY A 113 -12.78 -3.75 -1.98
N ASN A 114 -12.42 -2.71 -1.22
CA ASN A 114 -13.28 -1.55 -0.97
C ASN A 114 -12.47 -0.27 -1.13
N ARG A 115 -12.78 0.52 -2.16
CA ARG A 115 -12.07 1.76 -2.48
C ARG A 115 -12.05 2.76 -1.32
N GLN A 116 -13.20 3.00 -0.69
CA GLN A 116 -13.34 3.99 0.37
C GLN A 116 -12.55 3.58 1.62
N LEU A 117 -12.61 2.29 1.98
CA LEU A 117 -11.76 1.75 3.05
C LEU A 117 -10.29 1.88 2.68
N GLY A 118 -9.92 1.54 1.44
CA GLY A 118 -8.56 1.65 0.93
C GLY A 118 -7.95 3.04 1.12
N LEU A 119 -8.66 4.06 0.65
CA LEU A 119 -8.26 5.47 0.80
C LEU A 119 -8.18 5.89 2.26
N LYS A 120 -9.22 5.58 3.06
CA LYS A 120 -9.26 5.92 4.48
C LYS A 120 -8.07 5.35 5.27
N GLU A 121 -7.71 4.09 5.02
CA GLU A 121 -6.58 3.44 5.70
C GLU A 121 -5.25 4.08 5.29
N LEU A 122 -5.06 4.37 4.01
CA LEU A 122 -3.84 5.04 3.53
C LEU A 122 -3.72 6.46 4.07
N ASP A 123 -4.81 7.25 4.11
CA ASP A 123 -4.81 8.58 4.70
C ASP A 123 -4.47 8.55 6.20
N ALA A 124 -5.04 7.59 6.93
CA ALA A 124 -4.72 7.38 8.34
C ALA A 124 -3.25 6.97 8.55
N GLY A 125 -2.71 6.11 7.68
CA GLY A 125 -1.29 5.74 7.69
C GLY A 125 -0.36 6.91 7.36
N PHE A 126 -0.75 7.75 6.39
CA PHE A 126 -0.01 8.96 6.01
C PHE A 126 0.02 9.99 7.14
N ALA A 127 -1.10 10.19 7.85
CA ALA A 127 -1.20 11.12 8.97
C ALA A 127 -0.22 10.80 10.12
N MET A 128 0.31 9.58 10.21
CA MET A 128 1.31 9.18 11.19
C MET A 128 2.73 9.63 10.78
N LYS A 129 2.97 10.95 10.74
CA LYS A 129 4.18 11.57 10.16
C LYS A 129 5.53 11.06 10.71
N GLU A 130 5.56 10.56 11.94
CA GLU A 130 6.76 9.99 12.59
C GLU A 130 7.08 8.55 12.14
N SER A 131 6.15 7.90 11.43
CA SER A 131 6.35 6.54 10.94
C SER A 131 7.11 6.50 9.62
N LEU A 132 8.04 5.54 9.53
CA LEU A 132 8.73 5.16 8.30
C LEU A 132 7.80 4.86 7.12
N ARG A 133 6.56 4.41 7.38
CA ARG A 133 5.61 3.98 6.35
C ARG A 133 4.63 5.07 5.91
N SER A 134 4.64 6.22 6.59
CA SER A 134 3.84 7.39 6.20
C SER A 134 4.17 7.86 4.77
N PRO A 135 5.45 8.00 4.36
CA PRO A 135 5.80 8.33 2.98
C PRO A 135 5.35 7.29 1.96
N LEU A 136 5.35 6.00 2.32
CA LEU A 136 4.86 4.95 1.41
C LEU A 136 3.34 5.03 1.22
N CYS A 137 2.58 5.37 2.26
CA CYS A 137 1.14 5.63 2.14
C CYS A 137 0.87 6.80 1.18
N ALA A 138 1.62 7.91 1.34
CA ALA A 138 1.57 9.05 0.42
C ALA A 138 1.88 8.65 -1.03
N LEU A 139 2.95 7.87 -1.23
CA LEU A 139 3.34 7.37 -2.55
C LEU A 139 2.21 6.57 -3.21
N ILE A 140 1.55 5.69 -2.45
CA ILE A 140 0.44 4.86 -2.95
C ILE A 140 -0.79 5.73 -3.28
N LEU A 141 -1.16 6.68 -2.42
CA LEU A 141 -2.29 7.59 -2.66
C LEU A 141 -2.09 8.42 -3.93
N VAL A 142 -0.93 9.07 -4.06
CA VAL A 142 -0.63 9.92 -5.21
C VAL A 142 -0.53 9.09 -6.48
N THR A 143 0.15 7.94 -6.43
CA THR A 143 0.23 7.02 -7.58
C THR A 143 -1.17 6.55 -7.99
N PHE A 144 -2.04 6.25 -7.03
CA PHE A 144 -3.40 5.86 -7.31
C PHE A 144 -4.15 6.94 -8.11
N HIS A 145 -4.15 8.17 -7.61
CA HIS A 145 -4.89 9.29 -8.21
C HIS A 145 -4.27 9.84 -9.50
N THR A 146 -2.96 9.68 -9.72
CA THR A 146 -2.27 10.29 -10.87
C THR A 146 -1.89 9.29 -11.97
N LEU A 147 -1.90 7.99 -11.67
CA LEU A 147 -1.52 6.94 -12.62
C LEU A 147 -2.58 5.85 -12.72
N VAL A 148 -2.94 5.21 -11.60
CA VAL A 148 -3.79 4.01 -11.63
C VAL A 148 -5.19 4.32 -12.17
N THR A 149 -5.82 5.40 -11.70
CA THR A 149 -7.15 5.82 -12.17
C THR A 149 -7.19 6.02 -13.70
N TYR A 150 -6.14 6.64 -14.25
CA TYR A 150 -5.99 6.88 -15.69
C TYR A 150 -5.72 5.59 -16.47
N ILE A 151 -4.83 4.72 -15.99
CA ILE A 151 -4.50 3.44 -16.67
C ILE A 151 -5.73 2.54 -16.77
N PHE A 152 -6.54 2.47 -15.70
CA PHE A 152 -7.73 1.62 -15.66
C PHE A 152 -8.99 2.32 -16.17
N GLY A 153 -8.91 3.56 -16.65
CA GLY A 153 -10.07 4.32 -17.15
C GLY A 153 -11.16 4.52 -16.10
N CYS A 154 -10.79 4.58 -14.82
CA CYS A 154 -11.71 4.59 -13.68
C CYS A 154 -12.24 6.00 -13.32
N GLY A 155 -12.05 6.98 -14.21
CA GLY A 155 -12.33 8.39 -13.99
C GLY A 155 -11.09 9.19 -13.57
N ASP A 156 -11.26 10.50 -13.37
CA ASP A 156 -10.20 11.37 -12.90
C ASP A 156 -9.87 11.08 -11.42
N GLY A 157 -8.58 11.10 -11.09
CA GLY A 157 -8.16 11.06 -9.69
C GLY A 157 -8.18 12.44 -9.04
N ASP A 158 -7.88 12.47 -7.74
CA ASP A 158 -7.83 13.72 -6.98
C ASP A 158 -6.44 14.35 -7.12
N ILE A 159 -6.30 15.22 -8.12
CA ILE A 159 -5.04 15.89 -8.44
C ILE A 159 -4.69 16.96 -7.41
N ASP A 160 -5.69 17.66 -6.86
CA ASP A 160 -5.49 18.71 -5.86
C ASP A 160 -4.98 18.10 -4.54
N ALA A 161 -5.59 17.02 -4.05
CA ALA A 161 -5.11 16.31 -2.87
C ALA A 161 -3.71 15.72 -3.11
N SER A 162 -3.47 15.19 -4.31
CA SER A 162 -2.17 14.64 -4.69
C SER A 162 -1.06 15.69 -4.63
N GLU A 163 -1.32 16.91 -5.10
CA GLU A 163 -0.35 18.00 -5.06
C GLU A 163 -0.01 18.44 -3.63
N ILE A 164 -1.02 18.51 -2.76
CA ILE A 164 -0.81 18.80 -1.34
C ILE A 164 0.11 17.75 -0.70
N ILE A 165 -0.18 16.46 -0.95
CA ILE A 165 0.62 15.35 -0.41
C ILE A 165 2.05 15.40 -0.95
N VAL A 166 2.25 15.57 -2.26
CA VAL A 166 3.58 15.64 -2.88
C VAL A 166 4.38 16.82 -2.35
N ASN A 167 3.77 17.99 -2.20
CA ASN A 167 4.45 19.16 -1.67
C ASN A 167 4.88 18.97 -0.21
N ASP A 168 4.02 18.40 0.65
CA ASP A 168 4.40 18.04 2.03
C ASP A 168 5.53 16.99 2.06
N MET A 169 5.55 16.06 1.11
CA MET A 169 6.63 15.07 0.98
C MET A 169 7.95 15.68 0.49
N LEU A 170 7.94 16.58 -0.48
CA LEU A 170 9.14 17.24 -1.00
C LEU A 170 9.72 18.27 -0.02
N VAL A 171 8.91 18.88 0.85
CA VAL A 171 9.44 19.67 1.96
C VAL A 171 10.24 18.80 2.94
N ARG A 172 9.74 17.58 3.22
CA ARG A 172 10.39 16.64 4.15
C ARG A 172 11.57 15.88 3.53
N TYR A 173 11.46 15.54 2.25
CA TYR A 173 12.43 14.74 1.50
C TYR A 173 12.68 15.38 0.13
N PRO A 174 13.47 16.48 0.07
CA PRO A 174 13.64 17.28 -1.15
C PRO A 174 14.22 16.52 -2.34
N GLU A 175 15.05 15.51 -2.08
CA GLU A 175 15.74 14.72 -3.11
C GLU A 175 15.06 13.37 -3.38
N ALA A 176 13.84 13.15 -2.87
CA ALA A 176 13.13 11.89 -3.07
C ALA A 176 12.63 11.75 -4.52
N ALA A 177 13.41 11.04 -5.34
CA ALA A 177 13.17 10.86 -6.78
C ALA A 177 11.72 10.48 -7.15
N LEU A 178 11.07 9.60 -6.37
CA LEU A 178 9.68 9.22 -6.64
C LEU A 178 8.69 10.38 -6.45
N PHE A 179 8.89 11.24 -5.45
CA PHE A 179 8.02 12.40 -5.24
C PHE A 179 8.31 13.52 -6.23
N ILE A 180 9.57 13.67 -6.68
CA ILE A 180 9.93 14.58 -7.77
C ILE A 180 9.25 14.14 -9.06
N PHE A 181 9.33 12.85 -9.39
CA PHE A 181 8.62 12.26 -10.52
C PHE A 181 7.10 12.50 -10.42
N LEU A 182 6.49 12.27 -9.25
CA LEU A 182 5.06 12.50 -9.06
C LEU A 182 4.68 13.99 -9.14
N SER A 183 5.55 14.91 -8.73
CA SER A 183 5.36 16.35 -8.94
C SER A 183 5.31 16.68 -10.43
N GLY A 184 6.27 16.17 -11.21
CA GLY A 184 6.25 16.28 -12.68
C GLY A 184 4.98 15.69 -13.29
N ARG A 185 4.52 14.54 -12.77
CA ARG A 185 3.29 13.88 -13.22
C ARG A 185 2.05 14.72 -12.98
N ILE A 186 1.95 15.38 -11.83
CA ILE A 186 0.85 16.29 -11.51
C ILE A 186 0.84 17.49 -12.46
N LYS A 187 2.01 18.12 -12.70
CA LYS A 187 2.15 19.22 -13.68
C LYS A 187 1.71 18.79 -15.07
N GLN A 188 2.11 17.60 -15.50
CA GLN A 188 1.69 17.02 -16.77
C GLN A 188 0.16 16.86 -16.85
N LEU A 189 -0.48 16.33 -15.80
CA LEU A 189 -1.93 16.16 -15.76
C LEU A 189 -2.69 17.50 -15.73
N ARG A 190 -2.09 18.56 -15.19
CA ARG A 190 -2.61 19.94 -15.25
C ARG A 190 -2.36 20.63 -16.59
N GLY A 191 -1.68 20.00 -17.55
CA GLY A 191 -1.32 20.59 -18.84
C GLY A 191 -0.13 21.56 -18.79
N GLN A 192 0.60 21.60 -17.67
CA GLN A 192 1.81 22.41 -17.49
C GLN A 192 3.03 21.66 -18.03
N ILE A 193 3.08 21.48 -19.36
CA ILE A 193 4.02 20.56 -20.01
C ILE A 193 5.48 21.02 -19.86
N ASP A 194 5.77 22.31 -20.03
CA ASP A 194 7.12 22.85 -19.89
C ASP A 194 7.67 22.70 -18.47
N ASP A 195 6.82 22.93 -17.46
CA ASP A 195 7.19 22.75 -16.05
C ASP A 195 7.40 21.27 -15.72
N ALA A 196 6.60 20.38 -16.30
CA ALA A 196 6.77 18.94 -16.14
C ALA A 196 8.11 18.46 -16.74
N ILE A 197 8.43 18.87 -17.97
CA ILE A 197 9.72 18.57 -18.63
C ILE A 197 10.88 19.06 -17.77
N SER A 198 10.82 20.33 -17.34
CA SER A 198 11.86 20.92 -16.48
C SER A 198 12.07 20.09 -15.20
N THR A 199 10.97 19.64 -14.59
CA THR A 199 11.01 18.81 -13.38
C THR A 199 11.68 17.46 -13.62
N TYR A 200 11.41 16.81 -14.77
CA TYR A 200 12.01 15.52 -15.11
C TYR A 200 13.48 15.58 -15.54
N GLN A 201 13.96 16.76 -15.97
CA GLN A 201 15.34 16.93 -16.44
C GLN A 201 16.31 17.37 -15.34
N LEU A 202 15.79 17.96 -14.27
CA LEU A 202 16.61 18.47 -13.18
C LEU A 202 17.25 17.35 -12.34
N HIS A 203 16.79 16.11 -12.46
CA HIS A 203 17.23 14.90 -11.73
C HIS A 203 17.27 13.70 -12.68
#